data_AF-A0A2V9DJB5-F1
#
_entry.id   AF-A0A2V9DJB5-F1
#
_cell.length_a   1.000
_cell.length_b   1.000
_cell.length_c   1.000
_cell.angle_alpha   90.00
_cell.angle_beta   90.00
_cell.angle_gamma   90.00
#
_symmetry.space_group_name_H-M   'P 1'
#
loop_
_entity.id
_entity.type
_entity.pdbx_description
1 polymer ?
#
loop_
_entity_poly.entity_id
_entity_poly.type
_entity_poly.pdbx_seq_one_letter_code
_entity_poly.pdbx_strand_id
1 'polypeptide(L)'
;MNSGSFLVMDRFPQLDAAREVLSEVSEADWVPTIPDGPYQSNGWRVIKIFEQGKPTAFTEKHPEIKRVIGYFECPIVKAMFYSMLPGAELHPHRDSSGTLELGLLRFHVPIETNPDVTFMVSKKPCP
;
A
#
# COMPACT_ATOMS: atom_id res chain seq x y z
N MET A 1 -4.35 -1.47 22.61
CA MET A 1 -4.94 -2.82 22.43
C MET A 1 -4.59 -3.22 21.00
N ASN A 2 -3.50 -3.97 20.79
CA ASN A 2 -2.98 -4.30 19.45
C ASN A 2 -3.68 -5.55 18.93
N SER A 3 -4.95 -5.44 18.59
CA SER A 3 -5.74 -6.55 18.07
C SER A 3 -5.40 -6.80 16.60
N GLY A 4 -4.28 -7.49 16.33
CA GLY A 4 -3.98 -8.19 15.08
C GLY A 4 -4.26 -7.45 13.77
N SER A 5 -4.58 -8.22 12.73
CA SER A 5 -5.19 -7.78 11.48
C SER A 5 -6.58 -8.40 11.37
N PHE A 6 -7.46 -7.73 10.61
CA PHE A 6 -8.81 -8.19 10.35
C PHE A 6 -9.09 -8.14 8.85
N LEU A 7 -9.72 -9.19 8.33
CA LEU A 7 -10.27 -9.16 6.98
C LEU A 7 -11.56 -8.33 7.02
N VAL A 8 -11.56 -7.22 6.29
CA VAL A 8 -12.73 -6.34 6.20
C VAL A 8 -13.64 -6.76 5.04
N MET A 9 -13.06 -7.26 3.96
CA MET A 9 -13.74 -7.66 2.74
C MET A 9 -12.92 -8.66 1.95
N ASP A 10 -13.57 -9.66 1.36
CA ASP A 10 -12.91 -10.65 0.51
C ASP A 10 -12.48 -10.07 -0.84
N ARG A 11 -13.23 -9.06 -1.34
CA ARG A 11 -12.93 -8.38 -2.60
C ARG A 11 -13.16 -6.88 -2.49
N PHE A 12 -12.12 -6.13 -2.80
CA PHE A 12 -12.19 -4.67 -2.90
C PHE A 12 -12.95 -4.25 -4.17
N PRO A 13 -14.02 -3.42 -4.09
CA PRO A 13 -14.83 -3.08 -5.26
C PRO A 13 -14.08 -2.37 -6.39
N GLN A 14 -13.04 -1.59 -6.07
CA GLN A 14 -12.24 -0.87 -7.07
C GLN A 14 -10.91 -1.57 -7.39
N LEU A 15 -10.83 -2.89 -7.15
CA LEU A 15 -9.63 -3.68 -7.45
C LEU A 15 -9.27 -3.64 -8.95
N ASP A 16 -10.26 -3.67 -9.84
CA ASP A 16 -10.01 -3.67 -11.28
C ASP A 16 -9.44 -2.32 -11.76
N ALA A 17 -9.92 -1.20 -11.20
CA ALA A 17 -9.34 0.13 -11.46
C ALA A 17 -7.89 0.23 -10.96
N ALA A 18 -7.58 -0.36 -9.79
CA ALA A 18 -6.21 -0.45 -9.31
C ALA A 18 -5.31 -1.28 -10.25
N ARG A 19 -5.81 -2.41 -10.77
CA ARG A 19 -5.07 -3.26 -11.73
C ARG A 19 -4.83 -2.59 -13.07
N GLU A 20 -5.83 -1.90 -13.59
CA GLU A 20 -5.73 -1.16 -14.84
C GLU A 20 -4.59 -0.13 -14.76
N VAL A 21 -4.60 0.70 -13.72
CA VAL A 21 -3.51 1.66 -13.48
C VAL A 21 -2.17 0.96 -13.31
N LEU A 22 -2.11 -0.15 -12.57
CA LEU A 22 -0.87 -0.90 -12.35
C LEU A 22 -0.32 -1.51 -13.66
N SER A 23 -1.17 -1.79 -14.65
CA SER A 23 -0.75 -2.29 -15.97
C SER A 23 -0.07 -1.23 -16.84
N GLU A 24 -0.28 0.05 -16.54
CA GLU A 24 0.33 1.20 -17.22
C GLU A 24 1.63 1.66 -16.55
N VAL A 25 1.89 1.19 -15.34
CA VAL A 25 3.07 1.55 -14.54
C VAL A 25 4.34 0.98 -15.17
N SER A 26 5.36 1.83 -15.31
CA SER A 26 6.68 1.44 -15.75
C SER A 26 7.64 1.23 -14.56
N GLU A 27 8.79 0.60 -14.82
CA GLU A 27 9.85 0.45 -13.81
C GLU A 27 10.37 1.80 -13.28
N ALA A 28 10.31 2.87 -14.08
CA ALA A 28 10.77 4.20 -13.70
C ALA A 28 9.84 4.94 -12.71
N ASP A 29 8.58 4.49 -12.57
CA ASP A 29 7.63 5.08 -11.64
C ASP A 29 7.89 4.64 -10.19
N TRP A 30 8.50 3.47 -10.02
CA TRP A 30 8.82 2.93 -8.70
C TRP A 30 10.03 3.61 -8.09
N VAL A 31 9.89 4.00 -6.82
CA VAL A 31 11.02 4.49 -6.01
C VAL A 31 11.19 3.61 -4.77
N PRO A 32 12.40 3.51 -4.18
CA PRO A 32 12.58 2.84 -2.90
C PRO A 32 11.66 3.45 -1.83
N THR A 33 11.01 2.61 -1.03
CA THR A 33 10.06 3.12 0.00
C THR A 33 10.74 4.02 1.02
N ILE A 34 11.97 3.67 1.39
CA ILE A 34 12.83 4.48 2.26
C ILE A 34 14.17 4.64 1.53
N PRO A 35 14.34 5.72 0.75
CA PRO A 35 15.55 5.93 -0.06
C PRO A 35 16.84 5.91 0.75
N ASP A 36 16.84 6.44 1.97
CA ASP A 36 18.03 6.49 2.84
C ASP A 36 17.97 5.45 3.98
N GLY A 37 17.12 4.43 3.82
CA GLY A 37 16.82 3.45 4.85
C GLY A 37 17.57 2.12 4.69
N PRO A 38 17.46 1.23 5.70
CA PRO A 38 18.10 -0.10 5.67
C PRO A 38 17.55 -1.02 4.56
N TYR A 39 16.49 -0.60 3.87
CA TYR A 39 15.79 -1.35 2.83
C TYR A 39 15.93 -0.73 1.44
N GLN A 40 16.81 0.25 1.25
CA GLN A 40 16.98 0.94 -0.04
C GLN A 40 17.20 -0.03 -1.22
N SER A 41 17.85 -1.18 -0.96
CA SER A 41 18.22 -2.18 -1.97
C SER A 41 17.42 -3.49 -1.89
N ASN A 42 16.45 -3.64 -0.98
CA ASN A 42 15.81 -4.93 -0.74
C ASN A 42 14.64 -5.23 -1.68
N GLY A 43 14.33 -4.36 -2.65
CA GLY A 43 13.21 -4.55 -3.56
C GLY A 43 11.84 -4.13 -3.02
N TRP A 44 11.78 -3.46 -1.85
CA TRP A 44 10.57 -2.80 -1.35
C TRP A 44 10.43 -1.39 -1.95
N ARG A 45 9.46 -1.24 -2.84
CA ARG A 45 9.27 -0.03 -3.64
C ARG A 45 7.83 0.49 -3.58
N VAL A 46 7.67 1.76 -3.87
CA VAL A 46 6.42 2.50 -3.71
C VAL A 46 6.12 3.41 -4.88
N ILE A 47 4.84 3.58 -5.19
CA ILE A 47 4.30 4.67 -6.00
C ILE A 47 3.27 5.41 -5.16
N LYS A 48 3.51 6.70 -4.91
CA LYS A 48 2.59 7.53 -4.11
C LYS A 48 1.48 8.05 -5.00
N ILE A 49 0.22 7.76 -4.64
CA ILE A 49 -0.97 8.21 -5.38
C ILE A 49 -1.70 9.36 -4.65
N PHE A 50 -1.60 9.40 -3.33
CA PHE A 50 -2.19 10.46 -2.52
C PHE A 50 -1.29 10.76 -1.32
N GLU A 51 -0.92 12.02 -1.13
CA GLU A 51 -0.02 12.44 -0.05
C GLU A 51 -0.43 13.82 0.47
N GLN A 52 -0.33 14.02 1.79
CA GLN A 52 -0.66 15.30 2.44
C GLN A 52 -2.06 15.84 2.07
N GLY A 53 -3.05 14.93 1.96
CA GLY A 53 -4.42 15.32 1.65
C GLY A 53 -4.69 15.64 0.17
N LYS A 54 -3.75 15.36 -0.74
CA LYS A 54 -3.86 15.73 -2.16
C LYS A 54 -3.43 14.61 -3.12
N PRO A 55 -4.02 14.54 -4.33
CA PRO A 55 -3.49 13.74 -5.43
C PRO A 55 -2.04 14.09 -5.78
N THR A 56 -1.24 13.08 -6.13
CA THR A 56 0.12 13.30 -6.65
C THR A 56 0.12 13.49 -8.16
N ALA A 57 1.27 13.87 -8.73
CA ALA A 57 1.45 13.94 -10.18
C ALA A 57 1.20 12.60 -10.88
N PHE A 58 1.43 11.46 -10.21
CA PHE A 58 1.08 10.15 -10.72
C PHE A 58 -0.44 10.01 -10.89
N THR A 59 -1.22 10.41 -9.88
CA THR A 59 -2.69 10.35 -9.94
C THR A 59 -3.28 11.23 -11.03
N GLU A 60 -2.67 12.37 -11.34
CA GLU A 60 -3.15 13.20 -12.45
C GLU A 60 -2.86 12.60 -13.83
N LYS A 61 -1.81 11.77 -13.96
CA LYS A 61 -1.51 11.03 -15.20
C LYS A 61 -2.39 9.79 -15.37
N HIS A 62 -2.84 9.19 -14.27
CA HIS A 62 -3.63 7.96 -14.27
C HIS A 62 -5.01 8.19 -13.62
N PRO A 63 -5.96 8.85 -14.33
CA PRO A 63 -7.21 9.31 -13.73
C PRO A 63 -8.12 8.17 -13.21
N GLU A 64 -8.00 6.94 -13.72
CA GLU A 64 -8.76 5.78 -13.21
C GLU A 64 -8.50 5.53 -11.72
N ILE A 65 -7.31 5.89 -11.20
CA ILE A 65 -7.02 5.72 -9.76
C ILE A 65 -7.93 6.59 -8.87
N LYS A 66 -8.54 7.64 -9.42
CA LYS A 66 -9.50 8.48 -8.70
C LYS A 66 -10.73 7.67 -8.25
N ARG A 67 -11.06 6.56 -8.92
CA ARG A 67 -12.10 5.64 -8.46
C ARG A 67 -11.73 4.93 -7.17
N VAL A 68 -10.47 4.50 -7.04
CA VAL A 68 -9.95 3.89 -5.80
C VAL A 68 -9.95 4.89 -4.67
N ILE A 69 -9.47 6.12 -4.91
CA ILE A 69 -9.43 7.19 -3.90
C ILE A 69 -10.86 7.58 -3.50
N GLY A 70 -11.76 7.76 -4.48
CA GLY A 70 -13.15 8.18 -4.26
C GLY A 70 -14.05 7.13 -3.62
N TYR A 71 -13.61 5.87 -3.53
CA TYR A 71 -14.35 4.83 -2.80
C TYR A 71 -14.37 5.05 -1.29
N PHE A 72 -13.32 5.65 -0.74
CA PHE A 72 -13.24 5.88 0.70
C PHE A 72 -14.02 7.13 1.07
N GLU A 73 -15.16 6.96 1.74
CA GLU A 73 -16.01 8.04 2.25
C GLU A 73 -15.43 8.71 3.53
N CYS A 74 -14.11 8.71 3.66
CA CYS A 74 -13.40 9.29 4.79
C CYS A 74 -12.14 10.04 4.33
N PRO A 75 -11.60 10.96 5.15
CA PRO A 75 -10.36 11.64 4.81
C PRO A 75 -9.20 10.65 4.63
N ILE A 76 -8.64 10.60 3.42
CA ILE A 76 -7.43 9.84 3.14
C ILE A 76 -6.22 10.71 3.54
N VAL A 77 -5.37 10.21 4.42
CA VAL A 77 -4.11 10.90 4.78
C VAL A 77 -3.01 10.59 3.76
N LYS A 78 -2.90 9.33 3.37
CA LYS A 78 -1.93 8.83 2.38
C LYS A 78 -2.50 7.58 1.70
N ALA A 79 -2.20 7.44 0.42
CA ALA A 79 -2.45 6.22 -0.35
C ALA A 79 -1.30 5.99 -1.33
N MET A 80 -0.92 4.73 -1.50
CA MET A 80 0.22 4.34 -2.32
C MET A 80 0.12 2.89 -2.76
N PHE A 81 0.66 2.58 -3.93
CA PHE A 81 0.98 1.22 -4.31
C PHE A 81 2.30 0.81 -3.67
N TYR A 82 2.31 -0.37 -3.06
CA TYR A 82 3.53 -1.01 -2.59
C TYR A 82 3.81 -2.26 -3.41
N SER A 83 5.09 -2.49 -3.70
CA SER A 83 5.57 -3.70 -4.36
C SER A 83 6.76 -4.26 -3.59
N MET A 84 6.78 -5.58 -3.47
CA MET A 84 7.89 -6.36 -2.91
C MET A 84 8.43 -7.26 -4.02
N LEU A 85 9.69 -7.08 -4.41
CA LEU A 85 10.34 -7.97 -5.37
C LEU A 85 10.67 -9.33 -4.73
N PRO A 86 10.93 -10.39 -5.52
CA PRO A 86 11.38 -11.67 -4.98
C PRO A 86 12.59 -11.53 -4.07
N GLY A 87 12.53 -12.16 -2.89
CA GLY A 87 13.58 -12.07 -1.87
C GLY A 87 13.52 -10.83 -0.98
N ALA A 88 12.62 -9.88 -1.23
CA ALA A 88 12.42 -8.73 -0.37
C ALA A 88 11.85 -9.14 1.00
N GLU A 89 12.47 -8.67 2.07
CA GLU A 89 11.98 -8.85 3.43
C GLU A 89 11.86 -7.49 4.14
N LEU A 90 10.74 -7.29 4.84
CA LEU A 90 10.56 -6.18 5.76
C LEU A 90 10.63 -6.72 7.20
N HIS A 91 11.65 -6.31 7.96
CA HIS A 91 11.82 -6.86 9.30
C HIS A 91 10.66 -6.47 10.23
N PRO A 92 10.38 -7.29 11.26
CA PRO A 92 9.37 -6.98 12.25
C PRO A 92 9.59 -5.60 12.88
N HIS A 93 8.60 -4.73 12.76
CA HIS A 93 8.65 -3.38 13.30
C HIS A 93 7.27 -2.97 13.84
N ARG A 94 7.26 -1.87 14.60
CA ARG A 94 6.04 -1.13 14.90
C ARG A 94 6.05 0.13 14.08
N ASP A 95 5.05 0.29 13.24
CA ASP A 95 4.84 1.56 12.57
C ASP A 95 4.45 2.61 13.61
N SER A 96 5.03 3.81 13.51
CA SER A 96 4.69 4.98 14.33
C SER A 96 3.94 6.05 13.53
N SER A 97 3.77 5.87 12.22
CA SER A 97 3.29 6.89 11.28
C SER A 97 1.85 6.68 10.79
N GLY A 98 1.22 5.57 11.14
CA GLY A 98 -0.10 5.17 10.64
C GLY A 98 -0.86 4.35 11.67
N THR A 99 -0.76 4.72 12.94
CA THR A 99 -1.34 3.96 14.05
C THR A 99 -2.70 4.51 14.47
N LEU A 100 -3.47 3.66 15.15
CA LEU A 100 -4.78 4.02 15.68
C LEU A 100 -4.69 5.13 16.74
N GLU A 101 -3.59 5.19 17.51
CA GLU A 101 -3.34 6.23 18.50
C GLU A 101 -3.24 7.64 17.88
N LEU A 102 -2.91 7.71 16.58
CA LEU A 102 -2.93 8.96 15.79
C LEU A 102 -4.28 9.21 15.12
N GLY A 103 -5.31 8.41 15.41
CA GLY A 103 -6.61 8.47 14.76
C GLY A 103 -6.61 7.93 13.33
N LEU A 104 -5.62 7.10 12.97
CA LEU A 104 -5.45 6.57 11.62
C LEU A 104 -5.81 5.09 11.54
N LEU A 105 -6.58 4.74 10.51
CA LEU A 105 -6.76 3.35 10.08
C LEU A 105 -5.93 3.09 8.84
N ARG A 106 -5.33 1.90 8.77
CA ARG A 106 -4.55 1.46 7.63
C ARG A 106 -5.21 0.25 6.99
N PHE A 107 -5.54 0.39 5.71
CA PHE A 107 -6.02 -0.70 4.88
C PHE A 107 -4.89 -1.19 3.98
N HIS A 108 -4.79 -2.52 3.83
CA HIS A 108 -3.96 -3.16 2.81
C HIS A 108 -4.89 -3.89 1.86
N VAL A 109 -4.77 -3.61 0.56
CA VAL A 109 -5.49 -4.30 -0.50
C VAL A 109 -4.44 -5.06 -1.33
N PRO A 110 -4.38 -6.39 -1.25
CA PRO A 110 -3.56 -7.18 -2.15
C PRO A 110 -4.08 -7.02 -3.59
N ILE A 111 -3.24 -6.56 -4.52
CA ILE A 111 -3.63 -6.36 -5.93
C ILE A 111 -3.12 -7.52 -6.78
N GLU A 112 -1.80 -7.69 -6.79
CA GLU A 112 -1.08 -8.82 -7.37
C GLU A 112 -0.26 -9.50 -6.26
N THR A 113 -0.45 -10.80 -6.08
CA THR A 113 0.23 -11.60 -5.05
C THR A 113 0.30 -13.08 -5.47
N ASN A 114 1.02 -13.90 -4.70
CA ASN A 114 1.14 -15.33 -4.92
C ASN A 114 1.29 -16.08 -3.57
N PRO A 115 1.18 -17.42 -3.55
CA PRO A 115 1.27 -18.21 -2.31
C PRO A 115 2.61 -18.13 -1.56
N ASP A 116 3.69 -17.66 -2.20
CA ASP A 116 5.01 -17.54 -1.58
C ASP A 116 5.17 -16.23 -0.78
N VAL A 117 4.19 -15.32 -0.85
CA VAL A 117 4.16 -14.09 -0.05
C VAL A 117 3.57 -14.36 1.33
N THR A 118 4.38 -14.15 2.38
CA THR A 118 3.91 -14.22 3.76
C THR A 118 3.72 -12.81 4.33
N PHE A 119 2.49 -12.45 4.68
CA PHE A 119 2.17 -11.17 5.33
C PHE A 119 1.74 -11.40 6.78
N MET A 120 2.45 -10.79 7.73
CA MET A 120 2.23 -11.01 9.16
C MET A 120 1.95 -9.72 9.91
N VAL A 121 0.95 -9.75 10.80
CA VAL A 121 0.66 -8.68 11.76
C VAL A 121 0.63 -9.27 13.16
N SER A 122 1.34 -8.65 14.09
CA SER A 122 1.48 -9.15 15.47
C SER A 122 1.96 -10.61 15.56
N LYS A 123 2.91 -10.98 14.68
CA LYS A 123 3.49 -12.34 14.55
C LYS A 123 2.47 -13.43 14.19
N LYS A 124 1.35 -13.04 13.58
CA LYS A 124 0.34 -13.95 13.05
C LYS A 124 0.17 -13.69 11.55
N PRO A 125 -0.04 -14.72 10.72
CA PRO A 125 -0.44 -14.53 9.34
C PRO A 125 -1.70 -13.68 9.28
N CYS A 126 -1.79 -12.77 8.30
CA CYS A 126 -3.05 -12.12 8.00
C CYS A 126 -4.10 -13.14 7.52
N PRO A 127 -5.37 -12.93 7.88
CA PRO A 127 -6.49 -13.71 7.36
C PRO A 127 -6.65 -13.54 5.84
#